data_AF-A0AA88SZ91-F1
#
_entry.id   AF-A0AA88SZ91-F1
#
_cell.length_a   1.000
_cell.length_b   1.000
_cell.length_c   1.000
_cell.angle_alpha   90.00
_cell.angle_beta   90.00
_cell.angle_gamma   90.00
#
_symmetry.space_group_name_H-M   'P 1'
#
loop_
_entity.id
_entity.type
_entity.pdbx_description
1 polymer ?
#
loop_
_entity_poly.entity_id
_entity_poly.type
_entity_poly.pdbx_seq_one_letter_code
_entity_poly.pdbx_strand_id
1 'polypeptide(L)'
;MDYMDNAEPKPERMFPCQDERFDSGLDSLKEEELLSNQFQDISMDTMSPSQEYEPWRSAVTEDGDTLLHLAIIHEATEEAFQMIKKSHNHSFLNVQNHQRQTALHLAVITEQPQLVDKLLKAGCDARLADDRGNTALHIACKKGSLACFSLITQSCQRHLNSIMSFPNYSGHNCLHLASINGFVSLVENLVQLGADINAQEQCSGRTALHLAVDLQNPILVGRLLELGADVNCLNYGGFTPYHLTYGRQNEEIRCQLYDRTALELRELPDSESDESDMEDLYLSEDELYDDIKFGK
;
A
#
# COMPACT_ATOMS: atom_id res chain seq x y z
N MET A 1 -82.91 -8.18 24.10
CA MET A 1 -82.16 -6.95 24.41
C MET A 1 -81.62 -6.44 23.08
N ASP A 2 -82.38 -5.71 22.26
CA ASP A 2 -83.26 -4.56 22.57
C ASP A 2 -82.42 -3.47 23.30
N TYR A 3 -82.25 -2.24 22.79
CA TYR A 3 -83.05 -1.44 21.85
C TYR A 3 -82.16 -0.84 20.73
N MET A 4 -82.55 -0.90 19.44
CA MET A 4 -83.37 0.10 18.70
C MET A 4 -82.63 1.45 18.46
N ASP A 5 -82.28 1.81 17.21
CA ASP A 5 -83.09 2.57 16.21
C ASP A 5 -82.87 4.10 16.35
N ASN A 6 -83.06 5.03 15.39
CA ASN A 6 -83.09 5.10 13.90
C ASN A 6 -83.03 6.63 13.55
N ALA A 7 -82.80 7.17 12.34
CA ALA A 7 -82.61 6.67 10.97
C ALA A 7 -81.84 7.70 10.09
N GLU A 8 -81.73 7.42 8.79
CA GLU A 8 -81.39 8.31 7.65
C GLU A 8 -82.51 9.37 7.34
N PRO A 9 -82.43 10.35 6.38
CA PRO A 9 -81.67 10.32 5.11
C PRO A 9 -81.11 11.64 4.49
N LYS A 10 -80.50 11.48 3.30
CA LYS A 10 -80.04 12.52 2.34
C LYS A 10 -81.22 13.31 1.74
N PRO A 11 -80.99 14.48 1.08
CA PRO A 11 -80.80 14.44 -0.38
C PRO A 11 -79.85 15.52 -0.98
N GLU A 12 -79.70 15.48 -2.31
CA GLU A 12 -78.82 16.29 -3.16
C GLU A 12 -79.35 17.71 -3.48
N ARG A 13 -78.44 18.63 -3.88
CA ARG A 13 -78.61 19.72 -4.90
C ARG A 13 -77.28 20.51 -5.02
N MET A 14 -76.60 20.47 -6.17
CA MET A 14 -76.72 21.41 -7.31
C MET A 14 -76.27 22.86 -7.00
N PHE A 15 -75.16 23.26 -7.64
CA PHE A 15 -74.76 24.67 -7.86
C PHE A 15 -75.84 25.42 -8.66
N PRO A 16 -75.91 26.76 -8.57
CA PRO A 16 -75.19 27.55 -9.58
C PRO A 16 -74.49 28.83 -9.05
N CYS A 17 -73.57 29.34 -9.87
CA CYS A 17 -72.92 30.64 -9.75
C CYS A 17 -73.90 31.80 -10.05
N GLN A 18 -73.71 32.95 -9.39
CA GLN A 18 -74.06 34.25 -9.95
C GLN A 18 -73.23 35.37 -9.32
N ASP A 19 -72.69 36.25 -10.17
CA ASP A 19 -71.90 37.42 -9.79
C ASP A 19 -72.76 38.50 -9.12
N GLU A 20 -72.27 39.10 -8.04
CA GLU A 20 -72.57 40.51 -7.74
C GLU A 20 -71.28 41.31 -7.67
N ARG A 21 -71.28 42.41 -8.43
CA ARG A 21 -70.12 43.25 -8.74
C ARG A 21 -70.46 44.67 -8.33
N PHE A 22 -69.90 45.16 -7.22
CA PHE A 22 -69.84 46.60 -6.98
C PHE A 22 -68.48 47.08 -6.49
N ASP A 23 -68.16 48.24 -7.02
CA ASP A 23 -66.89 48.97 -6.98
C ASP A 23 -66.93 50.00 -5.84
N SER A 24 -65.83 50.12 -5.09
CA SER A 24 -65.56 51.29 -4.26
C SER A 24 -64.06 51.45 -4.08
N GLY A 25 -63.48 52.37 -4.85
CA GLY A 25 -62.05 52.60 -4.95
C GLY A 25 -61.33 52.99 -3.65
N LEU A 26 -60.01 52.74 -3.69
CA LEU A 26 -58.94 53.62 -3.21
C LEU A 26 -59.19 54.40 -1.90
N ASP A 27 -58.49 54.02 -0.83
CA ASP A 27 -57.30 54.82 -0.48
C ASP A 27 -56.24 54.02 0.31
N SER A 28 -55.00 54.40 0.02
CA SER A 28 -53.70 54.14 0.65
C SER A 28 -53.67 53.70 2.11
N LEU A 29 -52.88 52.64 2.42
CA LEU A 29 -52.02 52.57 3.62
C LEU A 29 -50.97 51.43 3.54
N LYS A 30 -49.71 51.82 3.26
CA LYS A 30 -48.43 51.14 3.54
C LYS A 30 -48.22 49.67 3.08
N GLU A 31 -47.54 49.52 1.95
CA GLU A 31 -46.85 48.29 1.53
C GLU A 31 -45.53 48.01 2.30
N GLU A 32 -45.28 48.65 3.45
CA GLU A 32 -43.99 48.59 4.17
C GLU A 32 -43.88 47.45 5.21
N GLU A 33 -44.96 46.73 5.55
CA GLU A 33 -44.93 45.65 6.56
C GLU A 33 -44.98 44.21 5.99
N LEU A 34 -45.02 44.04 4.67
CA LEU A 34 -44.91 42.72 4.02
C LEU A 34 -43.48 42.32 3.61
N LEU A 35 -42.55 43.28 3.61
CA LEU A 35 -41.13 43.05 3.28
C LEU A 35 -40.25 42.72 4.50
N SER A 36 -40.75 42.89 5.73
CA SER A 36 -39.96 42.67 6.96
C SER A 36 -39.84 41.19 7.37
N ASN A 37 -40.80 40.34 6.99
CA ASN A 37 -40.90 38.96 7.46
C ASN A 37 -40.47 37.87 6.44
N GLN A 38 -39.99 38.24 5.25
CA GLN A 38 -39.38 37.29 4.29
C GLN A 38 -37.84 37.40 4.19
N PHE A 39 -37.23 38.38 4.87
CA PHE A 39 -35.77 38.55 4.88
C PHE A 39 -35.05 37.92 6.07
N GLN A 40 -35.76 37.33 7.04
CA GLN A 40 -35.13 36.66 8.20
C GLN A 40 -34.79 35.17 7.97
N ASP A 41 -35.39 34.52 6.98
CA ASP A 41 -35.04 33.13 6.59
C ASP A 41 -34.16 33.04 5.32
N ILE A 42 -33.76 34.19 4.75
CA ILE A 42 -32.52 34.22 3.96
C ILE A 42 -31.37 34.31 4.97
N SER A 43 -31.14 33.20 5.67
CA SER A 43 -29.77 32.86 6.01
C SER A 43 -29.04 32.76 4.68
N MET A 44 -28.35 33.85 4.31
CA MET A 44 -27.08 33.68 3.66
C MET A 44 -26.26 32.83 4.63
N ASP A 45 -26.33 31.51 4.42
CA ASP A 45 -25.18 30.66 4.65
C ASP A 45 -24.05 31.38 3.94
N THR A 46 -23.25 32.08 4.75
CA THR A 46 -22.00 32.66 4.31
C THR A 46 -21.23 31.49 3.75
N MET A 47 -21.19 31.39 2.41
CA MET A 47 -20.55 30.31 1.68
C MET A 47 -19.27 29.98 2.43
N SER A 48 -19.24 28.79 3.06
CA SER A 48 -18.06 28.29 3.77
C SER A 48 -16.89 28.53 2.83
N PRO A 49 -15.90 29.36 3.24
CA PRO A 49 -15.15 30.24 2.35
C PRO A 49 -14.80 29.49 1.10
N SER A 50 -15.45 29.90 0.00
CA SER A 50 -15.67 29.15 -1.23
C SER A 50 -14.55 28.13 -1.45
N GLN A 51 -14.88 26.83 -1.45
CA GLN A 51 -13.92 25.80 -1.86
C GLN A 51 -13.32 26.26 -3.18
N GLU A 52 -12.08 26.77 -3.12
CA GLU A 52 -11.44 27.34 -4.30
C GLU A 52 -11.39 26.22 -5.31
N TYR A 53 -12.09 26.40 -6.44
CA TYR A 53 -12.04 25.43 -7.52
C TYR A 53 -10.62 25.48 -8.07
N GLU A 54 -9.79 24.60 -7.53
CA GLU A 54 -8.37 24.47 -7.81
C GLU A 54 -8.21 23.31 -8.81
N PRO A 55 -8.39 23.53 -10.13
CA PRO A 55 -8.39 22.47 -11.13
C PRO A 55 -7.05 21.71 -11.18
N TRP A 56 -5.97 22.29 -10.68
CA TRP A 56 -4.68 21.61 -10.51
C TRP A 56 -4.73 20.41 -9.55
N ARG A 57 -5.76 20.29 -8.71
CA ARG A 57 -5.98 19.14 -7.82
C ARG A 57 -6.65 17.95 -8.51
N SER A 58 -7.38 18.17 -9.60
CA SER A 58 -8.17 17.16 -10.32
C SER A 58 -7.68 16.88 -11.73
N ALA A 59 -6.90 17.79 -12.32
CA ALA A 59 -6.26 17.57 -13.61
C ALA A 59 -5.21 16.44 -13.53
N VAL A 60 -5.31 15.50 -14.46
CA VAL A 60 -4.41 14.36 -14.65
C VAL A 60 -3.96 14.26 -16.11
N THR A 61 -2.78 13.70 -16.35
CA THR A 61 -2.28 13.38 -17.70
C THR A 61 -2.84 12.07 -18.25
N GLU A 62 -2.45 11.70 -19.47
CA GLU A 62 -2.69 10.38 -20.06
C GLU A 62 -2.05 9.23 -19.24
N ASP A 63 -1.00 9.51 -18.47
CA ASP A 63 -0.35 8.58 -17.53
C ASP A 63 -0.95 8.62 -16.11
N GLY A 64 -2.01 9.41 -15.90
CA GLY A 64 -2.66 9.58 -14.59
C GLY A 64 -1.89 10.50 -13.63
N ASP A 65 -0.82 11.16 -14.07
CA ASP A 65 -0.03 12.07 -13.24
C ASP A 65 -0.80 13.36 -12.95
N THR A 66 -0.95 13.71 -11.68
CA THR A 66 -1.47 15.03 -11.29
C THR A 66 -0.41 16.12 -11.49
N LEU A 67 -0.79 17.41 -11.41
CA LEU A 67 0.17 18.51 -11.51
C LEU A 67 1.33 18.40 -10.49
N LEU A 68 1.09 17.82 -9.31
CA LEU A 68 2.14 17.59 -8.30
C LEU A 68 3.12 16.50 -8.73
N HIS A 69 2.66 15.45 -9.43
CA HIS A 69 3.55 14.43 -9.98
C HIS A 69 4.47 15.06 -11.05
N LEU A 70 3.89 15.83 -11.98
CA LEU A 70 4.65 16.55 -13.01
C LEU A 70 5.66 17.54 -12.43
N ALA A 71 5.27 18.32 -11.41
CA ALA A 71 6.18 19.26 -10.76
C ALA A 71 7.39 18.56 -10.11
N ILE A 72 7.20 17.36 -9.55
CA ILE A 72 8.29 16.56 -8.98
C ILE A 72 9.19 15.97 -10.08
N ILE A 73 8.59 15.44 -11.15
CA ILE A 73 9.29 14.87 -12.32
C ILE A 73 10.17 15.90 -13.02
N HIS A 74 9.68 17.14 -13.15
CA HIS A 74 10.40 18.24 -13.79
C HIS A 74 11.22 19.11 -12.81
N GLU A 75 11.39 18.67 -11.56
CA GLU A 75 12.17 19.35 -10.52
C GLU A 75 11.72 20.80 -10.22
N ALA A 76 10.44 21.11 -10.48
CA ALA A 76 9.76 22.37 -10.19
C ALA A 76 9.43 22.47 -8.69
N THR A 77 10.50 22.60 -7.89
CA THR A 77 10.47 22.50 -6.43
C THR A 77 9.61 23.56 -5.75
N GLU A 78 9.62 24.81 -6.22
CA GLU A 78 8.85 25.91 -5.65
C GLU A 78 7.33 25.72 -5.88
N GLU A 79 6.94 25.34 -7.10
CA GLU A 79 5.56 25.01 -7.46
C GLU A 79 5.06 23.81 -6.64
N ALA A 80 5.89 22.77 -6.52
CA ALA A 80 5.60 21.62 -5.67
C ALA A 80 5.45 22.02 -4.19
N PHE A 81 6.34 22.85 -3.64
CA PHE A 81 6.21 23.35 -2.26
C PHE A 81 4.94 24.17 -2.04
N GLN A 82 4.53 25.00 -3.00
CA GLN A 82 3.27 25.76 -2.90
C GLN A 82 2.05 24.82 -2.93
N MET A 83 2.02 23.86 -3.86
CA MET A 83 0.95 22.85 -3.93
C MET A 83 0.87 22.01 -2.65
N ILE A 84 2.00 21.58 -2.09
CA ILE A 84 2.06 20.81 -0.84
C ILE A 84 1.57 21.66 0.34
N LYS A 85 2.03 22.92 0.44
CA LYS A 85 1.59 23.86 1.50
C LYS A 85 0.08 24.10 1.47
N LYS A 86 -0.52 24.17 0.28
CA LYS A 86 -1.97 24.26 0.08
C LYS A 86 -2.73 22.94 0.33
N SER A 87 -2.04 21.80 0.44
CA SER A 87 -2.66 20.45 0.46
C SER A 87 -2.47 19.70 1.78
N HIS A 88 -2.33 20.42 2.89
CA HIS A 88 -2.05 19.82 4.20
C HIS A 88 -3.17 18.84 4.64
N ASN A 89 -2.80 17.59 4.93
CA ASN A 89 -3.68 16.44 5.20
C ASN A 89 -4.75 16.18 4.12
N HIS A 90 -4.54 16.64 2.88
CA HIS A 90 -5.51 16.48 1.80
C HIS A 90 -5.25 15.20 1.00
N SER A 91 -6.31 14.48 0.62
CA SER A 91 -6.24 13.22 -0.16
C SER A 91 -5.46 13.34 -1.48
N PHE A 92 -5.39 14.55 -2.05
CA PHE A 92 -4.59 14.89 -3.22
C PHE A 92 -3.12 14.42 -3.13
N LEU A 93 -2.49 14.49 -1.94
CA LEU A 93 -1.10 14.04 -1.76
C LEU A 93 -0.92 12.52 -1.90
N ASN A 94 -2.03 11.77 -1.82
CA ASN A 94 -2.11 10.33 -1.85
C ASN A 94 -2.67 9.79 -3.17
N VAL A 95 -2.97 10.67 -4.14
CA VAL A 95 -3.37 10.25 -5.49
C VAL A 95 -2.25 9.43 -6.12
N GLN A 96 -2.64 8.34 -6.77
CA GLN A 96 -1.76 7.39 -7.44
C GLN A 96 -1.92 7.53 -8.96
N ASN A 97 -0.81 7.65 -9.70
CA ASN A 97 -0.81 7.62 -11.17
C ASN A 97 -1.04 6.20 -11.71
N HIS A 98 -0.97 5.99 -13.04
CA HIS A 98 -1.19 4.67 -13.64
C HIS A 98 -0.15 3.59 -13.24
N GLN A 99 1.01 3.98 -12.69
CA GLN A 99 2.01 3.06 -12.12
C GLN A 99 1.83 2.84 -10.61
N ARG A 100 0.70 3.30 -10.06
CA ARG A 100 0.38 3.43 -8.64
C ARG A 100 1.40 4.24 -7.83
N GLN A 101 2.20 5.08 -8.47
CA GLN A 101 3.12 5.96 -7.76
C GLN A 101 2.36 7.16 -7.22
N THR A 102 2.69 7.56 -5.99
CA THR A 102 2.27 8.86 -5.43
C THR A 102 3.38 9.89 -5.59
N ALA A 103 3.07 11.16 -5.34
CA ALA A 103 4.07 12.22 -5.21
C ALA A 103 5.26 11.85 -4.30
N LEU A 104 5.03 11.12 -3.19
CA LEU A 104 6.10 10.66 -2.31
C LEU A 104 7.01 9.61 -2.97
N HIS A 105 6.47 8.70 -3.78
CA HIS A 105 7.27 7.73 -4.51
C HIS A 105 8.17 8.45 -5.52
N LEU A 106 7.61 9.38 -6.30
CA LEU A 106 8.36 10.18 -7.27
C LEU A 106 9.47 11.00 -6.61
N ALA A 107 9.20 11.66 -5.47
CA ALA A 107 10.20 12.49 -4.77
C ALA A 107 11.41 11.67 -4.27
N VAL A 108 11.24 10.37 -4.00
CA VAL A 108 12.34 9.44 -3.70
C VAL A 108 13.01 8.94 -4.99
N ILE A 109 12.24 8.65 -6.04
CA ILE A 109 12.78 8.26 -7.35
C ILE A 109 13.67 9.37 -7.92
N THR A 110 13.33 10.64 -7.75
CA THR A 110 14.10 11.80 -8.24
C THR A 110 15.18 12.31 -7.27
N GLU A 111 15.41 11.65 -6.13
CA GLU A 111 16.35 12.11 -5.09
C GLU A 111 16.12 13.56 -4.62
N GLN A 112 14.88 13.90 -4.25
CA GLN A 112 14.52 15.22 -3.72
C GLN A 112 14.13 15.19 -2.23
N PRO A 113 15.09 14.99 -1.29
CA PRO A 113 14.83 14.92 0.16
C PRO A 113 14.01 16.09 0.72
N GLN A 114 14.18 17.28 0.17
CA GLN A 114 13.44 18.47 0.63
C GLN A 114 11.94 18.35 0.37
N LEU A 115 11.52 17.77 -0.77
CA LEU A 115 10.12 17.48 -1.04
C LEU A 115 9.61 16.30 -0.22
N VAL A 116 10.44 15.27 0.00
CA VAL A 116 10.11 14.16 0.91
C VAL A 116 9.76 14.69 2.32
N ASP A 117 10.60 15.56 2.90
CA ASP A 117 10.34 16.20 4.20
C ASP A 117 9.00 16.97 4.22
N LYS A 118 8.72 17.75 3.18
CA LYS A 118 7.49 18.56 3.09
C LYS A 118 6.24 17.71 2.87
N LEU A 119 6.30 16.68 2.02
CA LEU A 119 5.20 15.75 1.77
C LEU A 119 4.82 14.99 3.04
N LEU A 120 5.82 14.48 3.78
CA LEU A 120 5.62 13.77 5.05
C LEU A 120 5.03 14.71 6.11
N LYS A 121 5.58 15.92 6.27
CA LYS A 121 5.01 16.96 7.17
C LYS A 121 3.64 17.46 6.74
N ALA A 122 3.27 17.31 5.48
CA ALA A 122 1.94 17.61 4.97
C ALA A 122 0.93 16.44 5.10
N GLY A 123 1.33 15.32 5.70
CA GLY A 123 0.42 14.21 6.02
C GLY A 123 0.13 13.23 4.87
N CYS A 124 1.04 13.11 3.90
CA CYS A 124 0.92 12.03 2.90
C CYS A 124 1.09 10.64 3.55
N ASP A 125 0.45 9.62 2.97
CA ASP A 125 0.51 8.25 3.48
C ASP A 125 1.68 7.47 2.86
N ALA A 126 2.76 7.34 3.65
CA ALA A 126 3.96 6.61 3.27
C ALA A 126 3.80 5.07 3.20
N ARG A 127 2.62 4.54 3.53
CA ARG A 127 2.30 3.10 3.45
C ARG A 127 1.76 2.69 2.08
N LEU A 128 1.36 3.64 1.25
CA LEU A 128 0.92 3.37 -0.12
C LEU A 128 2.08 2.74 -0.92
N ALA A 129 1.73 1.87 -1.85
CA ALA A 129 2.67 1.08 -2.62
C ALA A 129 2.41 1.21 -4.13
N ASP A 130 3.49 1.21 -4.91
CA ASP A 130 3.50 1.23 -6.37
C ASP A 130 3.03 -0.11 -6.99
N ASP A 131 2.99 -0.17 -8.32
CA ASP A 131 2.62 -1.36 -9.10
C ASP A 131 3.50 -2.59 -8.86
N ARG A 132 4.66 -2.43 -8.22
CA ARG A 132 5.57 -3.51 -7.85
C ARG A 132 5.49 -3.82 -6.35
N GLY A 133 4.57 -3.22 -5.62
CA GLY A 133 4.39 -3.37 -4.18
C GLY A 133 5.42 -2.62 -3.33
N ASN A 134 6.23 -1.73 -3.91
CA ASN A 134 7.20 -0.93 -3.17
C ASN A 134 6.51 0.29 -2.56
N THR A 135 6.70 0.50 -1.26
CA THR A 135 6.45 1.81 -0.65
C THR A 135 7.61 2.78 -0.96
N ALA A 136 7.45 4.07 -0.65
CA ALA A 136 8.53 5.05 -0.77
C ALA A 136 9.81 4.64 0.00
N LEU A 137 9.69 3.93 1.13
CA LEU A 137 10.84 3.42 1.88
C LEU A 137 11.56 2.28 1.15
N HIS A 138 10.83 1.38 0.48
CA HIS A 138 11.41 0.33 -0.36
C HIS A 138 12.23 0.93 -1.52
N ILE A 139 11.73 2.00 -2.15
CA ILE A 139 12.46 2.72 -3.19
C ILE A 139 13.75 3.34 -2.62
N ALA A 140 13.68 4.01 -1.46
CA ALA A 140 14.87 4.58 -0.81
C ALA A 140 15.93 3.51 -0.51
N CYS A 141 15.50 2.34 0.01
CA CYS A 141 16.39 1.20 0.29
C CYS A 141 17.00 0.60 -0.99
N LYS A 142 16.21 0.47 -2.07
CA LYS A 142 16.66 -0.03 -3.37
C LYS A 142 17.65 0.92 -4.06
N LYS A 143 17.51 2.23 -3.86
CA LYS A 143 18.37 3.25 -4.50
C LYS A 143 19.61 3.62 -3.69
N GLY A 144 19.66 3.28 -2.40
CA GLY A 144 20.77 3.67 -1.52
C GLY A 144 20.61 5.06 -0.89
N SER A 145 19.43 5.67 -0.97
CA SER A 145 19.20 7.06 -0.57
C SER A 145 19.07 7.19 0.95
N LEU A 146 20.21 7.32 1.63
CA LEU A 146 20.29 7.56 3.08
C LEU A 146 19.52 8.82 3.52
N ALA A 147 19.47 9.85 2.66
CA ALA A 147 18.77 11.10 2.96
C ALA A 147 17.24 10.91 2.95
N CYS A 148 16.68 10.33 1.89
CA CYS A 148 15.24 10.04 1.83
C CYS A 148 14.85 9.00 2.88
N PHE A 149 15.67 7.96 3.08
CA PHE A 149 15.48 6.95 4.12
C PHE A 149 15.34 7.59 5.51
N SER A 150 16.30 8.46 5.90
CA SER A 150 16.32 9.10 7.22
C SER A 150 15.08 9.97 7.45
N LEU A 151 14.62 10.70 6.44
CA LEU A 151 13.42 11.55 6.55
C LEU A 151 12.13 10.73 6.69
N ILE A 152 12.00 9.64 5.94
CA ILE A 152 10.84 8.74 6.01
C ILE A 152 10.80 8.04 7.38
N THR A 153 11.92 7.48 7.83
CA THR A 153 11.97 6.74 9.11
C THR A 153 11.75 7.65 10.31
N GLN A 154 12.30 8.88 10.30
CA GLN A 154 12.04 9.88 11.34
C GLN A 154 10.59 10.37 11.38
N SER A 155 9.94 10.52 10.22
CA SER A 155 8.57 11.04 10.14
C SER A 155 7.49 9.97 10.40
N CYS A 156 7.76 8.71 10.03
CA CYS A 156 6.76 7.64 10.01
C CYS A 156 6.84 6.67 11.21
N GLN A 157 7.49 7.04 12.31
CA GLN A 157 7.75 6.17 13.48
C GLN A 157 6.57 5.26 13.91
N ARG A 158 5.34 5.79 13.95
CA ARG A 158 4.12 5.03 14.32
C ARG A 158 3.77 3.85 13.40
N HIS A 159 4.22 3.86 12.16
CA HIS A 159 3.96 2.82 11.16
C HIS A 159 5.24 2.17 10.62
N LEU A 160 6.41 2.60 11.11
CA LEU A 160 7.71 2.23 10.55
C LEU A 160 7.92 0.71 10.51
N ASN A 161 7.67 0.00 11.61
CA ASN A 161 7.82 -1.46 11.65
C ASN A 161 6.96 -2.17 10.61
N SER A 162 5.71 -1.70 10.41
CA SER A 162 4.81 -2.24 9.38
C SER A 162 5.29 -1.94 7.97
N ILE A 163 5.94 -0.78 7.73
CA ILE A 163 6.47 -0.42 6.39
C ILE A 163 7.77 -1.21 6.11
N MET A 164 8.63 -1.41 7.11
CA MET A 164 9.89 -2.14 6.97
C MET A 164 9.69 -3.65 6.78
N SER A 165 8.67 -4.24 7.42
CA SER A 165 8.37 -5.67 7.33
C SER A 165 7.50 -6.05 6.13
N PHE A 166 6.76 -5.10 5.55
CA PHE A 166 5.90 -5.35 4.39
C PHE A 166 6.74 -5.78 3.17
N PRO A 167 6.48 -6.93 2.54
CA PRO A 167 7.20 -7.35 1.34
C PRO A 167 6.57 -6.74 0.08
N ASN A 168 7.41 -6.39 -0.90
CA ASN A 168 6.96 -6.02 -2.24
C ASN A 168 6.52 -7.26 -3.05
N TYR A 169 6.03 -7.08 -4.28
CA TYR A 169 5.54 -8.20 -5.12
C TYR A 169 6.64 -9.14 -5.64
N SER A 170 7.91 -8.88 -5.31
CA SER A 170 9.04 -9.81 -5.50
C SER A 170 9.43 -10.53 -4.21
N GLY A 171 8.61 -10.48 -3.15
CA GLY A 171 8.87 -11.13 -1.87
C GLY A 171 9.90 -10.43 -0.98
N HIS A 172 10.40 -9.25 -1.38
CA HIS A 172 11.48 -8.54 -0.70
C HIS A 172 10.95 -7.41 0.18
N ASN A 173 11.39 -7.38 1.44
CA ASN A 173 11.17 -6.25 2.34
C ASN A 173 12.30 -5.19 2.20
N CYS A 174 12.25 -4.13 3.02
CA CYS A 174 13.25 -3.05 2.97
C CYS A 174 14.70 -3.54 3.25
N LEU A 175 14.87 -4.50 4.16
CA LEU A 175 16.18 -5.08 4.49
C LEU A 175 16.72 -5.91 3.32
N HIS A 176 15.89 -6.78 2.74
CA HIS A 176 16.28 -7.56 1.55
C HIS A 176 16.71 -6.65 0.40
N LEU A 177 15.99 -5.56 0.12
CA LEU A 177 16.37 -4.60 -0.92
C LEU A 177 17.71 -3.90 -0.62
N ALA A 178 17.96 -3.50 0.63
CA ALA A 178 19.25 -2.92 1.02
C ALA A 178 20.41 -3.92 0.90
N SER A 179 20.20 -5.18 1.34
CA SER A 179 21.16 -6.28 1.22
C SER A 179 21.46 -6.65 -0.24
N ILE A 180 20.44 -6.73 -1.10
CA ILE A 180 20.58 -7.08 -2.52
C ILE A 180 21.47 -6.06 -3.27
N ASN A 181 21.38 -4.79 -2.91
CA ASN A 181 22.20 -3.73 -3.50
C ASN A 181 23.52 -3.48 -2.72
N GLY A 182 23.81 -4.26 -1.68
CA GLY A 182 25.05 -4.17 -0.90
C GLY A 182 25.17 -2.93 -0.02
N PHE A 183 24.07 -2.23 0.30
CA PHE A 183 24.10 -0.98 1.06
C PHE A 183 24.24 -1.23 2.57
N VAL A 184 25.44 -1.58 3.00
CA VAL A 184 25.79 -1.93 4.40
C VAL A 184 25.27 -0.87 5.41
N SER A 185 25.46 0.43 5.15
CA SER A 185 24.97 1.49 6.04
C SER A 185 23.44 1.51 6.18
N LEU A 186 22.68 1.16 5.14
CA LEU A 186 21.22 1.06 5.22
C LEU A 186 20.78 -0.19 5.99
N VAL A 187 21.47 -1.30 5.80
CA VAL A 187 21.27 -2.54 6.57
C VAL A 187 21.45 -2.29 8.06
N GLU A 188 22.53 -1.59 8.45
CA GLU A 188 22.75 -1.20 9.85
C GLU A 188 21.63 -0.32 10.41
N ASN A 189 21.22 0.72 9.67
CA ASN A 189 20.17 1.62 10.12
C ASN A 189 18.81 0.91 10.23
N LEU A 190 18.47 0.02 9.29
CA LEU A 190 17.24 -0.78 9.34
C LEU A 190 17.20 -1.68 10.58
N VAL A 191 18.28 -2.40 10.87
CA VAL A 191 18.36 -3.27 12.06
C VAL A 191 18.32 -2.44 13.36
N GLN A 192 19.00 -1.28 13.41
CA GLN A 192 18.92 -0.35 14.55
C GLN A 192 17.51 0.22 14.77
N LEU A 193 16.71 0.35 13.71
CA LEU A 193 15.31 0.77 13.77
C LEU A 193 14.35 -0.40 14.10
N GLY A 194 14.86 -1.62 14.30
CA GLY A 194 14.06 -2.79 14.67
C GLY A 194 13.53 -3.61 13.49
N ALA A 195 14.14 -3.51 12.31
CA ALA A 195 13.89 -4.49 11.25
C ALA A 195 14.42 -5.87 11.65
N ASP A 196 13.64 -6.92 11.41
CA ASP A 196 14.05 -8.29 11.67
C ASP A 196 15.18 -8.71 10.70
N ILE A 197 16.37 -8.94 11.27
CA ILE A 197 17.57 -9.34 10.54
C ILE A 197 17.48 -10.75 9.92
N ASN A 198 16.62 -11.59 10.50
CA ASN A 198 16.40 -12.99 10.09
C ASN A 198 15.12 -13.15 9.25
N ALA A 199 14.48 -12.05 8.86
CA ALA A 199 13.33 -12.08 7.97
C ALA A 199 13.65 -12.83 6.67
N GLN A 200 12.76 -13.73 6.27
CA GLN A 200 12.90 -14.55 5.07
C GLN A 200 12.14 -13.92 3.89
N GLU A 201 12.75 -13.85 2.71
CA GLU A 201 12.05 -13.46 1.48
C GLU A 201 11.12 -14.57 0.98
N GLN A 202 10.04 -14.19 0.30
CA GLN A 202 8.90 -15.08 0.05
C GLN A 202 9.10 -16.11 -1.08
N CYS A 203 10.11 -15.95 -1.93
CA CYS A 203 10.30 -16.82 -3.10
C CYS A 203 11.08 -18.09 -2.76
N SER A 204 12.10 -18.02 -1.89
CA SER A 204 12.87 -19.20 -1.48
C SER A 204 13.29 -19.22 -0.01
N GLY A 205 12.73 -18.35 0.84
CA GLY A 205 12.98 -18.35 2.28
C GLY A 205 14.35 -17.79 2.68
N ARG A 206 15.04 -17.08 1.79
CA ARG A 206 16.39 -16.57 2.07
C ARG A 206 16.35 -15.38 3.04
N THR A 207 17.23 -15.40 4.03
CA THR A 207 17.48 -14.25 4.90
C THR A 207 18.43 -13.24 4.23
N ALA A 208 18.57 -12.05 4.81
CA ALA A 208 19.58 -11.06 4.38
C ALA A 208 21.00 -11.66 4.29
N LEU A 209 21.33 -12.60 5.18
CA LEU A 209 22.62 -13.29 5.21
C LEU A 209 22.80 -14.26 4.03
N HIS A 210 21.77 -15.03 3.66
CA HIS A 210 21.80 -15.85 2.44
C HIS A 210 22.04 -15.00 1.19
N LEU A 211 21.33 -13.87 1.07
CA LEU A 211 21.45 -12.96 -0.07
C LEU A 211 22.87 -12.36 -0.15
N ALA A 212 23.48 -12.03 0.99
CA ALA A 212 24.86 -11.53 1.05
C ALA A 212 25.90 -12.58 0.59
N VAL A 213 25.68 -13.87 0.90
CA VAL A 213 26.52 -14.98 0.42
C VAL A 213 26.33 -15.22 -1.07
N ASP A 214 25.08 -15.27 -1.56
CA ASP A 214 24.77 -15.44 -2.99
C ASP A 214 25.42 -14.34 -3.85
N LEU A 215 25.46 -13.12 -3.34
CA LEU A 215 26.09 -11.94 -3.96
C LEU A 215 27.60 -11.83 -3.71
N GLN A 216 28.19 -12.79 -2.98
CA GLN A 216 29.63 -12.88 -2.70
C GLN A 216 30.22 -11.63 -2.03
N ASN A 217 29.45 -10.96 -1.15
CA ASN A 217 29.85 -9.71 -0.47
C ASN A 217 30.33 -9.96 0.97
N PRO A 218 31.65 -10.09 1.23
CA PRO A 218 32.19 -10.44 2.55
C PRO A 218 32.01 -9.33 3.59
N ILE A 219 31.93 -8.07 3.15
CA ILE A 219 31.71 -6.91 4.03
C ILE A 219 30.29 -6.96 4.59
N LEU A 220 29.30 -7.23 3.73
CA LEU A 220 27.91 -7.36 4.16
C LEU A 220 27.68 -8.62 5.01
N VAL A 221 28.31 -9.76 4.67
CA VAL A 221 28.28 -10.97 5.51
C VAL A 221 28.83 -10.65 6.90
N GLY A 222 30.06 -10.14 6.99
CA GLY A 222 30.69 -9.78 8.26
C GLY A 222 29.83 -8.82 9.09
N ARG A 223 29.23 -7.80 8.45
CA ARG A 223 28.39 -6.83 9.16
C ARG A 223 27.05 -7.42 9.64
N LEU A 224 26.41 -8.29 8.85
CA LEU A 224 25.20 -9.00 9.29
C LEU A 224 25.51 -9.91 10.48
N LEU A 225 26.67 -10.58 10.50
CA LEU A 225 27.13 -11.41 11.63
C LEU A 225 27.38 -10.57 12.90
N GLU A 226 27.94 -9.37 12.77
CA GLU A 226 28.11 -8.43 13.89
C GLU A 226 26.77 -7.89 14.43
N LEU A 227 25.78 -7.72 13.55
CA LEU A 227 24.42 -7.30 13.92
C LEU A 227 23.55 -8.44 14.49
N GLY A 228 24.08 -9.66 14.58
CA GLY A 228 23.39 -10.81 15.19
C GLY A 228 22.49 -11.61 14.23
N ALA A 229 22.78 -11.60 12.93
CA ALA A 229 22.13 -12.50 11.98
C ALA A 229 22.39 -13.97 12.36
N ASP A 230 21.35 -14.80 12.35
CA ASP A 230 21.47 -16.22 12.61
C ASP A 230 22.03 -16.94 11.38
N VAL A 231 23.17 -17.62 11.58
CA VAL A 231 23.90 -18.40 10.58
C VAL A 231 23.27 -19.76 10.31
N ASN A 232 22.35 -20.21 11.17
CA ASN A 232 21.72 -21.53 11.09
C ASN A 232 20.30 -21.49 10.50
N CYS A 233 19.76 -20.29 10.22
CA CYS A 233 18.50 -20.13 9.51
C CYS A 233 18.53 -20.91 8.19
N LEU A 234 17.51 -21.75 7.96
CA LEU A 234 17.36 -22.53 6.74
C LEU A 234 16.42 -21.84 5.75
N ASN A 235 16.81 -21.80 4.48
CA ASN A 235 15.92 -21.42 3.40
C ASN A 235 14.91 -22.56 3.08
N TYR A 236 13.97 -22.34 2.16
CA TYR A 236 12.94 -23.34 1.82
C TYR A 236 13.48 -24.63 1.18
N GLY A 237 14.74 -24.64 0.72
CA GLY A 237 15.44 -25.83 0.26
C GLY A 237 16.24 -26.55 1.35
N GLY A 238 16.12 -26.16 2.62
CA GLY A 238 16.88 -26.76 3.73
C GLY A 238 18.34 -26.33 3.79
N PHE A 239 18.73 -25.25 3.11
CA PHE A 239 20.12 -24.79 3.07
C PHE A 239 20.36 -23.62 4.03
N THR A 240 21.48 -23.65 4.77
CA THR A 240 22.02 -22.50 5.52
C THR A 240 22.71 -21.50 4.57
N PRO A 241 23.03 -20.26 5.02
CA PRO A 241 23.95 -19.39 4.31
C PRO A 241 25.32 -20.03 4.06
N TYR A 242 25.79 -20.91 4.96
CA TYR A 242 27.05 -21.63 4.76
C TYR A 242 26.98 -22.63 3.60
N HIS A 243 25.88 -23.36 3.45
CA HIS A 243 25.67 -24.27 2.30
C HIS A 243 25.75 -23.53 0.95
N LEU A 244 25.36 -22.26 0.87
CA LEU A 244 25.47 -21.44 -0.34
C LEU A 244 26.92 -21.03 -0.70
N THR A 245 27.92 -21.34 0.16
CA THR A 245 29.34 -21.12 -0.14
C THR A 245 29.97 -22.24 -0.97
N TYR A 246 29.36 -23.42 -1.04
CA TYR A 246 29.87 -24.54 -1.84
C TYR A 246 29.89 -24.18 -3.34
N GLY A 247 31.00 -24.50 -4.02
CA GLY A 247 31.20 -24.14 -5.43
C GLY A 247 31.43 -22.64 -5.70
N ARG A 248 31.50 -21.80 -4.67
CA ARG A 248 31.81 -20.36 -4.79
C ARG A 248 33.31 -20.10 -4.61
N GLN A 249 33.77 -18.92 -5.04
CA GLN A 249 35.20 -18.56 -5.02
C GLN A 249 35.63 -17.77 -3.78
N ASN A 250 34.68 -17.15 -3.06
CA ASN A 250 35.02 -16.28 -1.94
C ASN A 250 35.27 -17.07 -0.64
N GLU A 251 36.53 -17.46 -0.44
CA GLU A 251 37.04 -18.13 0.75
C GLU A 251 36.85 -17.32 2.04
N GLU A 252 36.84 -15.99 1.98
CA GLU A 252 36.65 -15.15 3.16
C GLU A 252 35.27 -15.37 3.78
N ILE A 253 34.22 -15.40 2.94
CA ILE A 253 32.85 -15.68 3.38
C ILE A 253 32.75 -17.07 4.00
N ARG A 254 33.41 -18.07 3.38
CA ARG A 254 33.43 -19.44 3.90
C ARG A 254 34.07 -19.49 5.29
N CYS A 255 35.21 -18.82 5.49
CA CYS A 255 35.86 -18.72 6.80
C CYS A 255 35.01 -17.95 7.83
N GLN A 256 34.42 -16.81 7.47
CA GLN A 256 33.57 -16.02 8.37
C GLN A 256 32.36 -16.80 8.91
N LEU A 257 31.80 -17.71 8.10
CA LEU A 257 30.63 -18.53 8.44
C LEU A 257 31.00 -19.89 9.06
N TYR A 258 32.12 -20.50 8.67
CA TYR A 258 32.49 -21.86 9.10
C TYR A 258 32.52 -22.00 10.62
N ASP A 259 33.23 -21.11 11.33
CA ASP A 259 33.37 -21.20 12.79
C ASP A 259 32.07 -20.93 13.55
N ARG A 260 31.11 -20.23 12.92
CA ARG A 260 29.83 -19.84 13.53
C ARG A 260 28.70 -20.84 13.27
N THR A 261 28.73 -21.51 12.13
CA THR A 261 27.69 -22.46 11.72
C THR A 261 27.76 -23.72 12.58
N ALA A 262 26.62 -24.20 13.06
CA ALA A 262 26.52 -25.43 13.85
C ALA A 262 27.17 -26.61 13.11
N LEU A 263 27.88 -27.49 13.81
CA LEU A 263 28.66 -28.58 13.20
C LEU A 263 27.82 -29.50 12.32
N GLU A 264 26.58 -29.77 12.73
CA GLU A 264 25.60 -30.60 12.01
C GLU A 264 25.02 -29.93 10.74
N LEU A 265 25.19 -28.61 10.59
CA LEU A 265 24.70 -27.81 9.45
C LEU A 265 25.85 -27.27 8.58
N ARG A 266 26.97 -28.00 8.54
CA ARG A 266 28.12 -27.71 7.66
C ARG A 266 28.15 -28.61 6.44
N GLU A 267 27.83 -29.89 6.62
CA GLU A 267 27.78 -30.85 5.53
C GLU A 267 26.51 -30.61 4.70
N LEU A 268 26.63 -30.66 3.37
CA LEU A 268 25.47 -30.54 2.50
C LEU A 268 24.50 -31.69 2.82
N PRO A 269 23.18 -31.43 2.94
CA PRO A 269 22.21 -32.50 3.07
C PRO A 269 22.40 -33.51 1.95
N ASP A 270 22.40 -34.80 2.32
CA ASP A 270 22.30 -35.86 1.32
C ASP A 270 21.08 -35.56 0.46
N SER A 271 21.23 -35.65 -0.87
CA SER A 271 20.05 -35.64 -1.71
C SER A 271 19.26 -36.89 -1.37
N GLU A 272 18.12 -36.72 -0.70
CA GLU A 272 17.03 -37.69 -0.76
C GLU A 272 16.61 -37.74 -2.24
N SER A 273 17.31 -38.59 -2.99
CA SER A 273 16.71 -39.20 -4.15
C SER A 273 15.50 -39.92 -3.62
N ASP A 274 14.32 -39.42 -3.99
CA ASP A 274 13.16 -40.27 -4.16
C ASP A 274 13.57 -41.38 -5.14
N GLU A 275 14.19 -42.44 -4.60
CA GLU A 275 13.89 -43.82 -4.98
C GLU A 275 12.39 -43.95 -4.72
N SER A 276 11.59 -43.36 -5.62
CA SER A 276 10.19 -43.71 -5.72
C SER A 276 10.24 -45.18 -6.09
N ASP A 277 10.00 -46.04 -5.11
CA ASP A 277 9.75 -47.45 -5.31
C ASP A 277 8.58 -47.55 -6.30
N MET A 278 8.93 -47.56 -7.59
CA MET A 278 8.18 -48.20 -8.64
C MET A 278 8.24 -49.68 -8.26
N GLU A 279 7.41 -50.04 -7.28
CA GLU A 279 6.92 -51.41 -7.16
C GLU A 279 6.38 -51.75 -8.55
N ASP A 280 7.15 -52.57 -9.27
CA ASP A 280 6.73 -53.15 -10.53
C ASP A 280 5.45 -53.94 -10.25
N LEU A 281 4.31 -53.27 -10.40
CA LEU A 281 3.00 -53.88 -10.48
C LEU A 281 2.94 -54.61 -11.83
N TYR A 282 3.64 -55.74 -11.88
CA TYR A 282 3.39 -56.85 -12.79
C TYR A 282 1.97 -57.36 -12.54
N LEU A 283 0.98 -56.59 -13.04
CA LEU A 283 -0.35 -57.09 -13.29
C LEU A 283 -0.21 -58.20 -14.34
N SER A 284 -0.22 -59.44 -13.88
CA SER A 284 -0.33 -60.61 -14.73
C SER A 284 -1.55 -60.46 -15.63
N GLU A 285 -1.36 -60.49 -16.96
CA GLU A 285 -2.39 -60.21 -17.97
C GLU A 285 -3.56 -61.23 -18.04
N ASP A 286 -3.60 -62.23 -17.14
CA ASP A 286 -4.40 -63.46 -17.29
C ASP A 286 -5.77 -63.50 -16.57
N GLU A 287 -6.18 -62.49 -15.78
CA GLU A 287 -7.44 -62.56 -15.00
C GLU A 287 -8.35 -61.30 -15.06
N LEU A 288 -8.90 -60.91 -16.23
CA LEU A 288 -10.11 -60.04 -16.24
C LEU A 288 -11.03 -60.03 -17.48
N TYR A 289 -11.24 -61.15 -18.20
CA TYR A 289 -12.29 -61.19 -19.24
C TYR A 289 -13.07 -62.50 -19.32
N ASP A 290 -13.98 -62.72 -18.38
CA ASP A 290 -15.12 -63.63 -18.53
C ASP A 290 -16.26 -63.21 -17.57
N ASP A 291 -17.22 -62.39 -18.05
CA ASP A 291 -18.64 -62.38 -17.59
C ASP A 291 -19.55 -61.30 -18.24
N ILE A 292 -19.48 -61.11 -19.58
CA ILE A 292 -20.50 -60.30 -20.30
C ILE A 292 -21.50 -61.20 -21.01
N LYS A 293 -22.57 -61.59 -20.30
CA LYS A 293 -23.74 -62.27 -20.88
C LYS A 293 -24.76 -61.25 -21.37
N PHE A 294 -24.81 -61.01 -22.67
CA PHE A 294 -25.93 -60.31 -23.30
C PHE A 294 -27.17 -61.23 -23.41
N GLY A 295 -28.22 -60.89 -22.65
CA GLY A 295 -29.54 -61.50 -22.80
C GLY A 295 -30.23 -61.05 -24.09
N LYS A 296 -31.03 -61.97 -24.67
CA LYS A 296 -31.97 -61.70 -25.77
C LYS A 296 -33.39 -61.59 -25.23
#